data_AF-A0A945MQV5-F1
#
_entry.id   AF-A0A945MQV5-F1
#
_cell.length_a   1.000
_cell.length_b   1.000
_cell.length_c   1.000
_cell.angle_alpha   90.00
_cell.angle_beta   90.00
_cell.angle_gamma   90.00
#
_symmetry.space_group_name_H-M   'P 1'
#
loop_
_entity.id
_entity.type
_entity.pdbx_description
1 polymer ?
#
loop_
_entity_poly.entity_id
_entity_poly.type
_entity_poly.pdbx_seq_one_letter_code
_entity_poly.pdbx_strand_id
1 'polypeptide(L)'
;MSAMILSDAFNTFYRYIDTFHANQIDKESFDRLFHAPFTVFTINNDTLTLQNLDDVVAFYDKVRNTVYPAICAPNEFQFFRLNQLAYTALSSSTIQIALQYVWHTTPGETPRFVEAFSYLVKHIEDVDGWRMCGLIEMHSDYFPDNWTPISIPDNWQYSDSLPIDRLKALVAPAGLDG
;
A
#
# COMPACT_ATOMS: atom_id res chain seq x y z
N MET A 1 -21.80 7.98 0.42
CA MET A 1 -21.37 6.63 0.89
C MET A 1 -21.73 6.52 2.37
N SER A 2 -22.24 5.39 2.84
CA SER A 2 -22.55 5.23 4.27
C SER A 2 -21.27 5.03 5.08
N ALA A 3 -21.28 5.40 6.37
CA ALA A 3 -20.15 5.21 7.27
C ALA A 3 -19.77 3.72 7.43
N MET A 4 -20.75 2.82 7.39
CA MET A 4 -20.55 1.37 7.45
C MET A 4 -19.78 0.84 6.24
N ILE A 5 -20.19 1.25 5.03
CA ILE A 5 -19.51 0.88 3.79
C ILE A 5 -18.04 1.35 3.79
N LEU A 6 -17.82 2.58 4.24
CA LEU A 6 -16.47 3.13 4.35
C LEU A 6 -15.62 2.33 5.35
N SER A 7 -16.21 1.96 6.49
CA SER A 7 -15.55 1.14 7.51
C SER A 7 -15.09 -0.21 6.93
N ASP A 8 -15.91 -0.88 6.15
CA ASP A 8 -15.57 -2.20 5.60
C ASP A 8 -14.44 -2.14 4.57
N ALA A 9 -14.42 -1.11 3.73
CA ALA A 9 -13.33 -0.89 2.78
C ALA A 9 -11.99 -0.62 3.49
N PHE A 10 -12.00 0.21 4.54
CA PHE A 10 -10.81 0.45 5.36
C PHE A 10 -10.41 -0.77 6.20
N ASN A 11 -11.36 -1.60 6.64
CA ASN A 11 -11.05 -2.87 7.29
C ASN A 11 -10.27 -3.81 6.36
N THR A 12 -10.65 -3.91 5.09
CA THR A 12 -9.86 -4.66 4.09
C THR A 12 -8.45 -4.06 3.95
N PHE A 13 -8.32 -2.75 3.86
CA PHE A 13 -7.04 -2.07 3.74
C PHE A 13 -6.11 -2.32 4.95
N TYR A 14 -6.61 -2.17 6.18
CA TYR A 14 -5.79 -2.43 7.37
C TYR A 14 -5.43 -3.92 7.52
N ARG A 15 -6.33 -4.84 7.18
CA ARG A 15 -6.00 -6.27 7.12
C ARG A 15 -4.88 -6.55 6.13
N TYR A 16 -4.85 -5.84 4.99
CA TYR A 16 -3.73 -5.93 4.06
C TYR A 16 -2.42 -5.47 4.70
N ILE A 17 -2.40 -4.34 5.41
CA ILE A 17 -1.19 -3.87 6.10
C ILE A 17 -0.70 -4.92 7.10
N ASP A 18 -1.60 -5.51 7.89
CA ASP A 18 -1.26 -6.54 8.87
C ASP A 18 -0.72 -7.81 8.20
N THR A 19 -1.37 -8.28 7.13
CA THR A 19 -0.88 -9.43 6.35
C THR A 19 0.48 -9.13 5.72
N PHE A 20 0.68 -7.93 5.19
CA PHE A 20 1.99 -7.52 4.68
C PHE A 20 3.02 -7.50 5.81
N HIS A 21 2.72 -7.03 7.02
CA HIS A 21 3.69 -7.02 8.12
C HIS A 21 4.03 -8.41 8.70
N ALA A 22 3.19 -9.44 8.52
CA ALA A 22 3.36 -10.76 9.13
C ALA A 22 4.56 -11.60 8.61
N ASN A 23 5.47 -11.04 7.81
CA ASN A 23 6.67 -11.69 7.24
C ASN A 23 6.45 -12.87 6.29
N GLN A 24 5.25 -13.44 6.20
CA GLN A 24 4.90 -14.46 5.23
C GLN A 24 3.68 -14.01 4.42
N ILE A 25 3.87 -13.87 3.11
CA ILE A 25 2.78 -13.62 2.16
C ILE A 25 2.14 -14.98 1.89
N ASP A 26 1.00 -15.24 2.50
CA ASP A 26 0.22 -16.44 2.25
C ASP A 26 -0.90 -16.15 1.22
N LYS A 27 -1.11 -17.09 0.30
CA LYS A 27 -2.07 -16.95 -0.80
C LYS A 27 -3.52 -16.85 -0.30
N GLU A 28 -3.86 -17.54 0.79
CA GLU A 28 -5.24 -17.58 1.30
C GLU A 28 -5.66 -16.22 1.87
N SER A 29 -4.76 -15.54 2.57
CA SER A 29 -4.96 -14.19 3.07
C SER A 29 -5.07 -13.20 1.92
N PHE A 30 -4.22 -13.32 0.90
CA PHE A 30 -4.25 -12.44 -0.27
C PHE A 30 -5.51 -12.63 -1.14
N ASP A 31 -6.03 -13.86 -1.28
CA ASP A 31 -7.30 -14.14 -1.98
C ASP A 31 -8.49 -13.37 -1.38
N ARG A 32 -8.48 -13.18 -0.06
CA ARG A 32 -9.53 -12.42 0.64
C ARG A 32 -9.36 -10.90 0.56
N LEU A 33 -8.22 -10.43 0.08
CA LEU A 33 -7.83 -9.01 0.09
C LEU A 33 -7.79 -8.41 -1.31
N PHE A 34 -7.44 -9.19 -2.33
CA PHE A 34 -7.24 -8.73 -3.69
C PHE A 34 -8.27 -9.31 -4.65
N HIS A 35 -8.45 -8.62 -5.78
CA HIS A 35 -9.24 -9.12 -6.89
C HIS A 35 -8.44 -8.94 -8.17
N ALA A 36 -8.32 -10.01 -8.96
CA ALA A 36 -7.67 -10.00 -10.26
C ALA A 36 -8.70 -9.77 -11.39
N PRO A 37 -8.34 -9.12 -12.51
CA PRO A 37 -7.02 -8.55 -12.80
C PRO A 37 -6.70 -7.37 -11.88
N PHE A 38 -5.43 -7.26 -11.50
CA PHE A 38 -4.90 -6.19 -10.66
C PHE A 38 -3.93 -5.34 -11.46
N THR A 39 -4.20 -4.05 -11.60
CA THR A 39 -3.35 -3.15 -12.38
C THR A 39 -2.44 -2.33 -11.48
N VAL A 40 -1.15 -2.29 -11.82
CA VAL A 40 -0.12 -1.52 -11.14
C VAL A 40 0.37 -0.42 -12.08
N PHE A 41 0.26 0.82 -11.63
CA PHE A 41 0.83 1.99 -12.27
C PHE A 41 2.00 2.50 -11.43
N THR A 42 3.18 2.60 -12.04
CA THR A 42 4.36 3.19 -11.40
C THR A 42 4.91 4.31 -12.25
N ILE A 43 5.69 5.20 -11.65
CA ILE A 43 6.30 6.36 -12.31
C ILE A 43 7.38 5.92 -13.31
N ASN A 44 8.13 4.86 -12.98
CA ASN A 44 9.31 4.44 -13.73
C ASN A 44 9.13 3.17 -14.58
N ASN A 45 7.98 2.50 -14.51
CA ASN A 45 7.73 1.26 -15.26
C ASN A 45 6.45 1.37 -16.09
N ASP A 46 6.35 0.51 -17.10
CA ASP A 46 5.12 0.36 -17.87
C ASP A 46 3.97 -0.11 -16.98
N THR A 47 2.73 0.11 -17.45
CA THR A 47 1.54 -0.38 -16.73
C THR A 47 1.55 -1.90 -16.72
N LEU A 48 1.60 -2.47 -15.51
CA LEU A 48 1.59 -3.92 -15.29
C LEU A 48 0.16 -4.36 -14.96
N THR A 49 -0.32 -5.43 -15.61
CA THR A 49 -1.61 -6.04 -15.29
C THR A 49 -1.41 -7.50 -14.89
N LEU A 50 -1.58 -7.76 -13.60
CA LEU A 50 -1.50 -9.09 -12.98
C LEU A 50 -2.82 -9.80 -13.24
N GLN A 51 -2.81 -10.86 -14.04
CA GLN A 51 -4.03 -11.42 -14.63
C GLN A 51 -4.81 -12.30 -13.64
N ASN A 52 -4.10 -12.91 -12.70
CA ASN A 52 -4.66 -13.82 -11.72
C ASN A 52 -4.07 -13.56 -10.32
N LEU A 53 -4.63 -14.19 -9.28
CA LEU A 53 -4.15 -13.99 -7.91
C LEU A 53 -2.75 -14.55 -7.64
N ASP A 54 -2.31 -15.58 -8.37
CA ASP A 54 -0.93 -16.07 -8.25
C ASP A 54 0.07 -15.01 -8.72
N ASP A 55 -0.25 -14.27 -9.79
CA ASP A 55 0.55 -13.13 -10.25
C ASP A 55 0.60 -12.02 -9.19
N VAL A 56 -0.53 -11.75 -8.51
CA VAL A 56 -0.59 -10.76 -7.41
C VAL A 56 0.29 -11.18 -6.23
N VAL A 57 0.19 -12.43 -5.81
CA VAL A 57 1.00 -12.98 -4.72
C VAL A 57 2.48 -12.93 -5.08
N ALA A 58 2.85 -13.38 -6.28
CA ALA A 58 4.23 -13.34 -6.75
C ALA A 58 4.80 -11.92 -6.84
N PHE A 59 3.99 -10.95 -7.27
CA PHE A 59 4.37 -9.53 -7.30
C PHE A 59 4.70 -9.01 -5.89
N TYR A 60 3.80 -9.20 -4.92
CA TYR A 60 4.06 -8.72 -3.56
C TYR A 60 5.19 -9.48 -2.86
N ASP A 61 5.39 -10.76 -3.17
CA ASP A 61 6.54 -11.53 -2.71
C ASP A 61 7.86 -10.97 -3.24
N LYS A 62 7.94 -10.67 -4.55
CA LYS A 62 9.08 -10.00 -5.18
C LYS A 62 9.34 -8.63 -4.54
N VAL A 63 8.29 -7.82 -4.33
CA VAL A 63 8.40 -6.50 -3.67
C VAL A 63 9.03 -6.66 -2.29
N ARG A 64 8.49 -7.56 -1.46
CA ARG A 64 8.96 -7.78 -0.09
C ARG A 64 10.37 -8.36 -0.02
N ASN A 65 10.64 -9.41 -0.78
CA ASN A 65 11.82 -10.26 -0.56
C ASN A 65 12.99 -9.91 -1.47
N THR A 66 12.77 -9.13 -2.53
CA THR A 66 13.81 -8.73 -3.48
C THR A 66 13.97 -7.21 -3.55
N VAL A 67 12.89 -6.48 -3.79
CA VAL A 67 12.94 -5.03 -4.06
C VAL A 67 13.27 -4.25 -2.79
N TYR A 68 12.51 -4.46 -1.70
CA TYR A 68 12.71 -3.73 -0.45
C TYR A 68 14.11 -3.96 0.17
N PRO A 69 14.63 -5.20 0.23
CA PRO A 69 16.00 -5.45 0.70
C PRO A 69 17.07 -4.76 -0.15
N ALA A 70 16.92 -4.75 -1.48
CA ALA A 70 17.88 -4.09 -2.36
C ALA A 70 17.92 -2.57 -2.13
N ILE A 71 16.76 -1.94 -1.87
CA ILE A 71 16.66 -0.50 -1.55
C ILE A 71 17.26 -0.18 -0.17
N CYS A 72 17.02 -1.05 0.82
CA CYS A 72 17.41 -0.78 2.21
C CYS A 72 18.90 -1.01 2.49
N ALA A 73 19.59 -1.79 1.66
CA ALA A 73 20.98 -2.18 1.86
C ALA A 73 21.90 -0.97 2.16
N PRO A 74 22.80 -1.07 3.16
CA PRO A 74 23.17 -2.27 3.93
C PRO A 74 22.23 -2.58 5.11
N ASN A 75 21.14 -1.83 5.28
CA ASN A 75 20.14 -2.08 6.31
C ASN A 75 19.05 -3.04 5.80
N GLU A 76 18.19 -3.48 6.72
CA GLU A 76 17.06 -4.37 6.43
C GLU A 76 15.75 -3.63 6.69
N PHE A 77 14.79 -3.76 5.78
CA PHE A 77 13.42 -3.32 6.01
C PHE A 77 12.81 -4.09 7.18
N GLN A 78 12.15 -3.39 8.12
CA GLN A 78 11.48 -4.03 9.25
C GLN A 78 9.96 -3.91 9.12
N PHE A 79 9.44 -2.69 8.95
CA PHE A 79 8.02 -2.41 8.77
C PHE A 79 7.83 -1.00 8.22
N PHE A 80 6.59 -0.61 7.94
CA PHE A 80 6.24 0.78 7.70
C PHE A 80 5.20 1.30 8.69
N ARG A 81 5.15 2.62 8.83
CA ARG A 81 4.09 3.36 9.55
C ARG A 81 3.48 4.40 8.63
N LEU A 82 2.17 4.57 8.69
CA LEU A 82 1.41 5.54 7.89
C LEU A 82 1.61 6.94 8.47
N ASN A 83 2.02 7.90 7.63
CA ASN A 83 2.08 9.32 7.96
C ASN A 83 0.79 10.05 7.58
N GLN A 84 0.27 9.79 6.37
CA GLN A 84 -0.98 10.37 5.88
C GLN A 84 -1.84 9.28 5.26
N LEU A 85 -3.15 9.43 5.44
CA LEU A 85 -4.16 8.56 4.87
C LEU A 85 -5.35 9.42 4.44
N ALA A 86 -5.80 9.24 3.21
CA ALA A 86 -6.94 9.96 2.66
C ALA A 86 -7.71 9.07 1.69
N TYR A 87 -8.94 9.42 1.38
CA TYR A 87 -9.72 8.73 0.36
C TYR A 87 -10.56 9.66 -0.50
N THR A 88 -10.93 9.15 -1.66
CA THR A 88 -12.01 9.69 -2.48
C THR A 88 -12.97 8.57 -2.87
N ALA A 89 -14.27 8.86 -2.85
CA ALA A 89 -15.28 7.93 -3.33
C ALA A 89 -15.48 8.11 -4.83
N LEU A 90 -15.28 7.04 -5.60
CA LEU A 90 -15.50 7.06 -7.05
C LEU A 90 -16.94 6.65 -7.41
N SER A 91 -17.55 5.80 -6.58
CA SER A 91 -18.94 5.39 -6.66
C SER A 91 -19.46 4.96 -5.28
N SER A 92 -20.65 4.37 -5.20
CA SER A 92 -21.14 3.74 -3.95
C SER A 92 -20.41 2.46 -3.57
N SER A 93 -19.73 1.80 -4.52
CA SER A 93 -19.07 0.51 -4.38
C SER A 93 -17.58 0.55 -4.73
N THR A 94 -17.01 1.76 -4.88
CA THR A 94 -15.62 1.94 -5.26
C THR A 94 -15.04 3.17 -4.60
N ILE A 95 -13.90 3.01 -3.94
CA ILE A 95 -13.12 4.08 -3.36
C ILE A 95 -11.67 3.97 -3.83
N GLN A 96 -10.96 5.08 -3.71
CA GLN A 96 -9.52 5.09 -3.81
C GLN A 96 -8.94 5.59 -2.50
N ILE A 97 -7.99 4.85 -1.93
CA ILE A 97 -7.34 5.15 -0.66
C ILE A 97 -5.90 5.56 -0.96
N ALA A 98 -5.52 6.79 -0.64
CA ALA A 98 -4.15 7.29 -0.72
C ALA A 98 -3.47 7.12 0.63
N LEU A 99 -2.24 6.61 0.63
CA LEU A 99 -1.39 6.45 1.80
C LEU A 99 0.00 7.04 1.52
N GLN A 100 0.54 7.75 2.50
CA GLN A 100 1.96 8.10 2.57
C GLN A 100 2.53 7.42 3.80
N TYR A 101 3.61 6.68 3.66
CA TYR A 101 4.16 5.87 4.75
C TYR A 101 5.67 5.91 4.82
N VAL A 102 6.18 5.68 6.03
CA VAL A 102 7.58 5.76 6.40
C VAL A 102 8.12 4.37 6.65
N TRP A 103 9.19 4.01 5.96
CA TRP A 103 9.88 2.74 6.14
C TRP A 103 10.86 2.84 7.31
N HIS A 104 10.77 1.85 8.20
CA HIS A 104 11.67 1.70 9.33
C HIS A 104 12.63 0.55 9.01
N THR A 105 13.92 0.79 9.18
CA THR A 105 14.96 -0.19 8.87
C THR A 105 15.85 -0.47 10.07
N THR A 106 16.63 -1.54 9.99
CA THR A 106 17.74 -1.75 10.93
C THR A 106 18.83 -0.66 10.79
N PRO A 107 19.71 -0.53 11.80
CA PRO A 107 19.48 -0.93 13.19
C PRO A 107 18.44 -0.03 13.88
N GLY A 108 17.73 -0.59 14.87
CA GLY A 108 16.91 0.18 15.82
C GLY A 108 15.69 0.89 15.21
N GLU A 109 15.01 0.26 14.25
CA GLU A 109 13.76 0.79 13.67
C GLU A 109 13.91 2.22 13.14
N THR A 110 15.06 2.55 12.55
CA THR A 110 15.37 3.91 12.10
C THR A 110 14.47 4.27 10.91
N PRO A 111 13.68 5.36 10.96
CA PRO A 111 12.94 5.86 9.81
C PRO A 111 13.90 6.41 8.75
N ARG A 112 13.78 5.95 7.50
CA ARG A 112 14.72 6.34 6.42
C ARG A 112 14.06 6.83 5.15
N PHE A 113 12.95 6.22 4.78
CA PHE A 113 12.33 6.43 3.49
C PHE A 113 10.87 6.82 3.65
N VAL A 114 10.38 7.65 2.74
CA VAL A 114 8.96 7.98 2.62
C VAL A 114 8.48 7.64 1.22
N GLU A 115 7.31 7.01 1.14
CA GLU A 115 6.71 6.56 -0.11
C GLU A 115 5.21 6.86 -0.09
N ALA A 116 4.62 7.02 -1.27
CA ALA A 116 3.19 7.26 -1.41
C ALA A 116 2.58 6.41 -2.53
N PHE A 117 1.41 5.86 -2.23
CA PHE A 117 0.62 5.08 -3.17
C PHE A 117 -0.86 5.38 -3.01
N SER A 118 -1.65 4.95 -3.98
CA SER A 118 -3.08 4.85 -3.80
C SER A 118 -3.61 3.50 -4.29
N TYR A 119 -4.51 2.93 -3.50
CA TYR A 119 -5.18 1.67 -3.80
C TYR A 119 -6.59 1.93 -4.31
N LEU A 120 -6.93 1.32 -5.44
CA LEU A 120 -8.32 1.19 -5.86
C LEU A 120 -8.95 0.04 -5.08
N VAL A 121 -10.01 0.32 -4.32
CA VAL A 121 -10.73 -0.68 -3.53
C VAL A 121 -12.18 -0.72 -3.98
N LYS A 122 -12.67 -1.91 -4.35
CA LYS A 122 -14.00 -2.11 -4.90
C LYS A 122 -14.75 -3.19 -4.12
N HIS A 123 -16.04 -2.98 -3.92
CA HIS A 123 -16.95 -4.04 -3.47
C HIS A 123 -17.24 -4.99 -4.64
N ILE A 124 -16.88 -6.27 -4.47
CA ILE A 124 -17.12 -7.32 -5.44
C ILE A 124 -18.37 -8.08 -5.02
N GLU A 125 -19.43 -7.97 -5.82
CA GLU A 125 -20.75 -8.54 -5.52
C GLU A 125 -20.72 -10.07 -5.42
N ASP A 126 -19.98 -10.74 -6.30
CA ASP A 126 -19.90 -12.21 -6.36
C ASP A 126 -19.38 -12.86 -5.07
N VAL A 127 -18.54 -12.16 -4.32
CA VAL A 127 -17.92 -12.63 -3.06
C VAL A 127 -18.31 -11.78 -1.86
N ASP A 128 -19.30 -10.89 -2.05
CA ASP A 128 -19.82 -9.92 -1.08
C ASP A 128 -18.72 -9.30 -0.21
N GLY A 129 -17.75 -8.63 -0.84
CA GLY A 129 -16.64 -8.06 -0.09
C GLY A 129 -15.79 -7.03 -0.82
N TRP A 130 -15.17 -6.15 -0.03
CA TRP A 130 -14.21 -5.16 -0.50
C TRP A 130 -12.87 -5.82 -0.82
N ARG A 131 -12.34 -5.53 -2.00
CA ARG A 131 -11.06 -6.05 -2.51
C ARG A 131 -10.24 -4.93 -3.13
N MET A 132 -8.92 -5.02 -3.01
CA MET A 132 -8.00 -4.16 -3.75
C MET A 132 -7.91 -4.65 -5.20
N CYS A 133 -8.09 -3.73 -6.14
CA CYS A 133 -8.15 -4.01 -7.58
C CYS A 133 -7.04 -3.32 -8.38
N GLY A 134 -6.31 -2.41 -7.75
CA GLY A 134 -5.17 -1.77 -8.39
C GLY A 134 -4.38 -0.91 -7.43
N LEU A 135 -3.18 -0.56 -7.87
CA LEU A 135 -2.21 0.26 -7.17
C LEU A 135 -1.69 1.34 -8.12
N ILE A 136 -1.64 2.58 -7.65
CA ILE A 136 -1.04 3.70 -8.36
C ILE A 136 0.02 4.32 -7.48
N GLU A 137 1.26 4.32 -7.95
CA GLU A 137 2.35 5.05 -7.32
C GLU A 137 2.16 6.55 -7.44
N MET A 138 2.49 7.27 -6.39
CA MET A 138 2.51 8.72 -6.35
C MET A 138 3.84 9.19 -5.79
N HIS A 139 4.32 10.35 -6.24
CA HIS A 139 5.44 10.97 -5.54
C HIS A 139 4.95 11.46 -4.17
N SER A 140 5.73 11.23 -3.12
CA SER A 140 5.37 11.61 -1.74
C SER A 140 5.05 13.11 -1.59
N ASP A 141 5.74 13.98 -2.35
CA ASP A 141 5.50 15.43 -2.35
C ASP A 141 4.16 15.85 -2.99
N TYR A 142 3.52 14.95 -3.72
CA TYR A 142 2.25 15.20 -4.43
C TYR A 142 1.11 14.36 -3.84
N PHE A 143 1.13 14.12 -2.52
CA PHE A 143 0.01 13.49 -1.84
C PHE A 143 -1.28 14.31 -2.03
N PRO A 144 -2.43 13.68 -2.32
CA PRO A 144 -3.64 14.41 -2.69
C PRO A 144 -4.19 15.25 -1.52
N ASP A 145 -4.18 16.57 -1.68
CA ASP A 145 -4.65 17.55 -0.69
C ASP A 145 -6.16 17.80 -0.72
N ASN A 146 -6.82 17.43 -1.81
CA ASN A 146 -8.25 17.59 -2.03
C ASN A 146 -9.08 16.33 -1.67
N TRP A 147 -8.44 15.29 -1.14
CA TRP A 147 -9.12 14.06 -0.70
C TRP A 147 -9.56 14.17 0.75
N THR A 148 -10.53 13.33 1.14
CA THR A 148 -11.03 13.33 2.52
C THR A 148 -9.99 12.65 3.43
N PRO A 149 -9.40 13.35 4.41
CA PRO A 149 -8.42 12.76 5.30
C PRO A 149 -9.07 11.74 6.23
N ILE A 150 -8.31 10.72 6.61
CA ILE A 150 -8.72 9.65 7.53
C ILE A 150 -7.76 9.60 8.70
N SER A 151 -8.31 9.51 9.90
CA SER A 151 -7.52 9.26 11.10
C SER A 151 -6.86 7.89 11.02
N ILE A 152 -5.55 7.85 11.19
CA ILE A 152 -4.77 6.63 11.25
C ILE A 152 -4.80 6.14 12.70
N PRO A 153 -5.18 4.88 12.97
CA PRO A 153 -5.11 4.35 14.33
C PRO A 153 -3.66 4.20 14.82
N ASP A 154 -3.44 4.42 16.11
CA ASP A 154 -2.12 4.59 16.73
C ASP A 154 -1.11 3.47 16.39
N ASN A 155 -1.57 2.22 16.27
CA ASN A 155 -0.72 1.08 15.96
C ASN A 155 -0.14 1.11 14.53
N TRP A 156 -0.73 1.85 13.61
CA TRP A 156 -0.20 2.04 12.26
C TRP A 156 0.41 3.43 12.05
N GLN A 157 0.19 4.38 12.96
CA GLN A 157 0.59 5.77 12.78
C GLN A 157 2.11 5.98 12.94
N TYR A 158 2.67 6.80 12.05
CA TYR A 158 4.01 7.35 12.20
C TYR A 158 3.99 8.45 13.25
N SER A 159 4.72 8.26 14.35
CA SER A 159 4.75 9.20 15.49
C SER A 159 6.16 9.60 15.91
N ASP A 160 7.18 9.22 15.13
CA ASP A 160 8.56 9.58 15.42
C ASP A 160 8.81 11.08 15.22
N SER A 161 9.83 11.57 15.92
CA SER A 161 10.22 12.99 15.88
C SER A 161 10.87 13.44 14.58
N LEU A 162 11.29 12.53 13.69
CA LEU A 162 11.95 12.89 12.43
C LEU A 162 10.90 13.41 11.43
N PRO A 163 10.99 14.68 10.99
CA PRO A 163 10.06 15.22 10.01
C PRO A 163 10.14 14.49 8.67
N ILE A 164 9.00 14.37 7.99
CA ILE A 164 8.87 13.64 6.72
C ILE A 164 9.74 14.22 5.61
N ASP A 165 9.89 15.55 5.56
CA ASP A 165 10.74 16.26 4.58
C ASP A 165 12.24 15.97 4.76
N ARG A 166 12.64 15.31 5.85
CA ARG A 166 14.01 14.84 6.08
C ARG A 166 14.22 13.38 5.68
N LEU A 167 13.17 12.67 5.30
CA LEU A 167 13.24 11.30 4.80
C LEU A 167 13.53 11.30 3.30
N LYS A 168 14.21 10.26 2.81
CA LYS A 168 14.42 10.11 1.38
C LYS A 168 13.11 9.65 0.73
N ALA A 169 12.56 10.47 -0.16
CA ALA A 169 11.43 10.05 -1.00
C ALA A 169 11.85 8.89 -1.91
N LEU A 170 11.03 7.84 -1.93
CA LEU A 170 11.20 6.72 -2.83
C LEU A 170 10.17 6.76 -3.95
N VAL A 171 10.63 6.29 -5.09
CA VAL A 171 9.79 5.82 -6.18
C VAL A 171 10.22 4.39 -6.52
N ALA A 172 9.27 3.58 -6.95
CA ALA A 172 9.45 2.24 -7.46
C ALA A 172 10.63 2.20 -8.45
N PRO A 173 11.61 1.30 -8.25
CA PRO A 173 12.74 1.19 -9.16
C PRO A 173 12.27 0.72 -10.53
N ALA A 174 13.07 1.01 -11.57
CA ALA A 174 12.84 0.47 -12.91
C ALA A 174 13.07 -1.05 -12.94
N GLY A 175 12.34 -1.77 -13.79
CA GLY A 175 12.44 -3.21 -13.97
C GLY A 175 11.58 -4.04 -13.01
N LEU A 176 10.49 -3.49 -12.47
CA LEU A 176 9.54 -4.26 -11.65
C LEU A 176 8.74 -5.28 -12.48
N ASP A 177 8.61 -5.01 -13.76
CA ASP A 177 7.83 -5.65 -14.82
C ASP A 177 8.46 -6.92 -15.43
N GLY A 178 9.64 -7.34 -14.96
CA GLY A 178 10.32 -8.60 -15.35
C GLY A 178 10.79 -9.41 -14.15
#